data_AF-A0A2V9T0X6-F1
#
_entry.id   AF-A0A2V9T0X6-F1
#
_cell.length_a   1.000
_cell.length_b   1.000
_cell.length_c   1.000
_cell.angle_alpha   90.00
_cell.angle_beta   90.00
_cell.angle_gamma   90.00
#
_symmetry.space_group_name_H-M   'P 1'
#
loop_
_entity.id
_entity.type
_entity.pdbx_description
1 polymer ?
#
loop_
_entity_poly.entity_id
_entity_poly.type
_entity_poly.pdbx_seq_one_letter_code
_entity_poly.pdbx_strand_id
1 'polypeptide(L)'
;MLRIAERGVHGVDRLHLRGNRNRFACNANLELHVGGCGRVDKQREALLLIALKAGCAGSQVRNKYIADGVRERLRLAEENRSTAQQVVTAVNQERRTLRVGGAITIAVLIVAGLVFFFFYRRAQEQNTRVYAAITRLQTGMLTQEKLMERSRRAVDDRERGPSSASDPQRLQLQKKSEDLKSQIATSKPENASALQNQLAAVEGRLQKLETEGKVAQTIIQSYEPSVCLIHVVLAFRDHTTGLRLRYAAVSSSGEPTTDEHNNPLVSLTGIGPEVHLNIFGTGFLASASGQILTNHHVAEPWWQNDDLKEMLDQGLEPVVPEMTAYFPGVPRGIAINTEKISSAADVAVVKGNISELGIKQIALAEGRRSAISGGAIVLLGYPTALDAILARAGAETLQSIATASKGDPKQVMEELARRNLIRPITTQGHIGDILPDKIVYDAQTTSGGSGGPLFNNEGKVIGINFAMVREFGGSNFAVPVGYGKSLLKP
;
A
#
# COMPACT_ATOMS: atom_id res chain seq x y z
N MET A 1 6.36 -34.52 54.87
CA MET A 1 6.78 -33.23 55.45
C MET A 1 5.53 -32.35 55.46
N LEU A 2 5.11 -31.66 56.53
CA LEU A 2 5.71 -31.44 57.85
C LEU A 2 5.05 -32.34 58.93
N ARG A 3 5.71 -32.58 60.07
CA ARG A 3 5.20 -33.39 61.20
C ARG A 3 4.86 -32.50 62.39
N ILE A 4 3.73 -32.71 63.07
CA ILE A 4 3.56 -32.42 64.50
C ILE A 4 2.84 -33.62 65.16
N ALA A 5 3.34 -34.01 66.34
CA ALA A 5 3.23 -35.33 66.96
C ALA A 5 1.84 -35.84 67.35
N GLU A 6 1.63 -37.15 67.13
CA GLU A 6 0.75 -37.99 67.93
C GLU A 6 1.51 -38.54 69.16
N ARG A 7 0.78 -38.75 70.27
CA ARG A 7 1.07 -39.78 71.27
C ARG A 7 -0.25 -40.39 71.77
N GLY A 8 -0.48 -41.68 71.51
CA GLY A 8 -1.27 -42.53 72.43
C GLY A 8 -0.48 -42.75 73.74
N VAL A 9 -0.86 -43.52 74.76
CA VAL A 9 -1.48 -44.86 74.88
C VAL A 9 -1.71 -45.04 76.41
N HIS A 10 -2.70 -45.73 77.01
CA HIS A 10 -3.76 -46.68 76.62
C HIS A 10 -5.02 -46.44 77.50
N GLY A 11 -6.06 -47.29 77.42
CA GLY A 11 -7.10 -47.39 78.48
C GLY A 11 -8.52 -47.68 77.98
N VAL A 12 -8.80 -48.92 77.57
CA VAL A 12 -10.15 -49.37 77.21
C VAL A 12 -10.77 -50.12 78.38
N ASP A 13 -12.02 -49.81 78.74
CA ASP A 13 -12.97 -50.87 79.04
C ASP A 13 -14.42 -50.48 78.71
N ARG A 14 -15.20 -51.46 78.24
CA ARG A 14 -16.61 -51.30 77.84
C ARG A 14 -17.53 -51.48 79.05
N LEU A 15 -18.71 -50.86 79.04
CA LEU A 15 -19.95 -51.62 79.20
C LEU A 15 -21.14 -50.97 78.48
N HIS A 16 -22.24 -51.74 78.37
CA HIS A 16 -23.24 -51.60 77.31
C HIS A 16 -24.50 -50.82 77.69
N LEU A 17 -25.18 -50.30 76.67
CA LEU A 17 -26.49 -49.66 76.74
C LEU A 17 -27.60 -50.66 77.14
N ARG A 18 -28.62 -50.16 77.86
CA ARG A 18 -30.02 -50.54 77.62
C ARG A 18 -30.95 -49.40 78.05
N GLY A 19 -31.85 -49.00 77.16
CA GLY A 19 -32.96 -48.11 77.51
C GLY A 19 -34.29 -48.75 77.12
N ASN A 20 -35.40 -48.12 77.52
CA ASN A 20 -36.52 -47.94 76.58
C ASN A 20 -37.38 -46.72 76.96
N ARG A 21 -38.29 -46.36 76.06
CA ARG A 21 -38.99 -45.07 75.98
C ARG A 21 -40.33 -45.03 76.71
N ASN A 22 -40.73 -43.80 77.05
CA ASN A 22 -42.09 -43.23 76.94
C ASN A 22 -43.22 -43.55 77.95
N ARG A 23 -43.96 -42.46 78.24
CA ARG A 23 -45.34 -42.30 78.78
C ARG A 23 -45.55 -42.25 80.32
N PHE A 24 -45.84 -41.02 80.76
CA PHE A 24 -47.00 -40.62 81.59
C PHE A 24 -47.85 -41.70 82.25
N ALA A 25 -47.96 -41.65 83.59
CA ALA A 25 -49.24 -41.59 84.32
C ALA A 25 -49.03 -41.19 85.79
N CYS A 26 -50.02 -40.51 86.39
CA CYS A 26 -50.09 -40.29 87.84
C CYS A 26 -50.77 -41.47 88.56
N ASN A 27 -50.73 -41.41 89.90
CA ASN A 27 -51.44 -42.24 90.88
C ASN A 27 -50.88 -43.65 91.16
N ALA A 28 -50.33 -43.79 92.37
CA ALA A 28 -50.41 -45.01 93.17
C ALA A 28 -50.65 -44.58 94.63
N ASN A 29 -51.81 -44.96 95.19
CA ASN A 29 -52.09 -44.86 96.62
C ASN A 29 -51.23 -45.88 97.39
N LEU A 30 -50.86 -45.58 98.63
CA LEU A 30 -50.34 -46.57 99.56
C LEU A 30 -51.01 -46.38 100.93
N GLU A 31 -51.89 -47.31 101.30
CA GLU A 31 -52.55 -47.34 102.60
C GLU A 31 -51.66 -48.05 103.64
N LEU A 32 -51.76 -47.64 104.91
CA LEU A 32 -51.10 -48.30 106.03
C LEU A 32 -51.91 -49.50 106.54
N HIS A 33 -51.20 -50.54 106.96
CA HIS A 33 -51.73 -51.51 107.91
C HIS A 33 -50.80 -51.63 109.13
N VAL A 34 -51.39 -51.54 110.31
CA VAL A 34 -50.71 -51.52 111.62
C VAL A 34 -51.15 -52.74 112.41
N GLY A 35 -50.20 -53.49 112.97
CA GLY A 35 -50.49 -54.62 113.85
C GLY A 35 -49.44 -54.77 114.95
N GLY A 36 -49.88 -54.91 116.20
CA GLY A 36 -49.05 -55.37 117.32
C GLY A 36 -48.67 -54.30 118.36
N CYS A 37 -49.35 -54.35 119.51
CA CYS A 37 -49.07 -53.72 120.80
C CYS A 37 -47.69 -53.08 121.07
N GLY A 38 -47.65 -51.77 121.38
CA GLY A 38 -46.50 -51.12 122.03
C GLY A 38 -46.58 -49.59 122.10
N ARG A 39 -47.08 -49.03 123.22
CA ARG A 39 -47.25 -47.59 123.57
C ARG A 39 -46.50 -46.53 122.72
N VAL A 40 -47.29 -45.84 121.88
CA VAL A 40 -47.39 -44.38 121.67
C VAL A 40 -46.13 -43.51 121.85
N ASP A 41 -45.77 -42.79 120.78
CA ASP A 41 -45.33 -41.39 120.88
C ASP A 41 -46.01 -40.52 119.80
N LYS A 42 -47.12 -39.86 120.18
CA LYS A 42 -47.97 -39.06 119.28
C LYS A 42 -47.34 -37.73 118.82
N GLN A 43 -46.13 -37.37 119.28
CA GLN A 43 -45.44 -36.17 118.79
C GLN A 43 -44.73 -36.38 117.43
N ARG A 44 -44.36 -37.63 117.07
CA ARG A 44 -43.58 -37.88 115.84
C ARG A 44 -44.40 -37.82 114.54
N GLU A 45 -45.68 -38.21 114.55
CA GLU A 45 -46.53 -38.14 113.34
C GLU A 45 -46.85 -36.70 112.91
N ALA A 46 -47.10 -35.80 113.88
CA ALA A 46 -47.43 -34.40 113.60
C ALA A 46 -46.27 -33.64 112.93
N LEU A 47 -45.03 -33.91 113.36
CA LEU A 47 -43.82 -33.33 112.77
C LEU A 47 -43.56 -33.84 111.35
N LEU A 48 -43.84 -35.11 111.05
CA LEU A 48 -43.66 -35.66 109.70
C LEU A 48 -44.64 -35.05 108.68
N LEU A 49 -45.91 -34.85 109.08
CA LEU A 49 -46.95 -34.29 108.22
C LEU A 49 -46.71 -32.80 107.86
N ILE A 50 -46.11 -32.03 108.77
CA ILE A 50 -45.73 -30.64 108.51
C ILE A 50 -44.52 -30.58 107.56
N ALA A 51 -43.51 -31.43 107.76
CA ALA A 51 -42.34 -31.51 106.89
C ALA A 51 -42.70 -31.88 105.43
N LEU A 52 -43.63 -32.84 105.24
CA LEU A 52 -44.07 -33.28 103.90
C LEU A 52 -44.89 -32.20 103.16
N LYS A 53 -45.74 -31.42 103.87
CA LYS A 53 -46.49 -30.32 103.24
C LYS A 53 -45.61 -29.12 102.88
N ALA A 54 -44.58 -28.81 103.69
CA ALA A 54 -43.62 -27.75 103.37
C ALA A 54 -42.74 -28.09 102.15
N GLY A 55 -42.32 -29.35 102.01
CA GLY A 55 -41.47 -29.79 100.89
C GLY A 55 -42.12 -29.72 99.50
N CYS A 56 -43.44 -29.95 99.40
CA CYS A 56 -44.13 -29.94 98.10
C CYS A 56 -44.37 -28.52 97.55
N ALA A 57 -44.64 -27.54 98.42
CA ALA A 57 -44.89 -26.16 97.99
C ALA A 57 -43.61 -25.48 97.44
N GLY A 58 -42.45 -25.76 98.04
CA GLY A 58 -41.18 -25.16 97.63
C GLY A 58 -40.63 -25.68 96.29
N SER A 59 -40.91 -26.93 95.92
CA SER A 59 -40.34 -27.54 94.70
C SER A 59 -41.09 -27.13 93.41
N GLN A 60 -42.42 -26.98 93.47
CA GLN A 60 -43.22 -26.56 92.31
C GLN A 60 -42.93 -25.12 91.87
N VAL A 61 -42.76 -24.19 92.82
CA VAL A 61 -42.47 -22.78 92.49
C VAL A 61 -41.07 -22.63 91.88
N ARG A 62 -40.07 -23.36 92.40
CA ARG A 62 -38.68 -23.26 91.91
C ARG A 62 -38.48 -23.89 90.53
N ASN A 63 -39.17 -24.97 90.20
CA ASN A 63 -39.10 -25.57 88.87
C ASN A 63 -39.78 -24.71 87.78
N LYS A 64 -40.87 -23.99 88.10
CA LYS A 64 -41.58 -23.15 87.13
C LYS A 64 -40.71 -21.96 86.66
N TYR A 65 -40.06 -21.28 87.61
CA TYR A 65 -39.13 -20.17 87.30
C TYR A 65 -37.95 -20.59 86.41
N ILE A 66 -37.39 -21.78 86.62
CA ILE A 66 -36.27 -22.30 85.80
C ILE A 66 -36.77 -22.67 84.39
N ALA A 67 -37.94 -23.30 84.27
CA ALA A 67 -38.51 -23.68 82.97
C ALA A 67 -38.85 -22.45 82.10
N ASP A 68 -39.40 -21.39 82.70
CA ASP A 68 -39.75 -20.16 81.98
C ASP A 68 -38.50 -19.33 81.61
N GLY A 69 -37.49 -19.27 82.49
CA GLY A 69 -36.20 -18.66 82.19
C GLY A 69 -35.40 -19.38 81.09
N VAL A 70 -35.55 -20.70 80.96
CA VAL A 70 -34.96 -21.48 79.85
C VAL A 70 -35.73 -21.26 78.55
N ARG A 71 -37.07 -21.19 78.59
CA ARG A 71 -37.89 -20.91 77.40
C ARG A 71 -37.59 -19.54 76.77
N GLU A 72 -37.48 -18.50 77.58
CA GLU A 72 -37.22 -17.15 77.03
C GLU A 72 -35.79 -17.05 76.46
N ARG A 73 -34.81 -17.73 77.06
CA ARG A 73 -33.45 -17.84 76.49
C ARG A 73 -33.41 -18.63 75.17
N LEU A 74 -34.23 -19.67 75.03
CA LEU A 74 -34.40 -20.40 73.76
C LEU A 74 -35.05 -19.51 72.69
N ARG A 75 -36.13 -18.79 73.04
CA ARG A 75 -36.81 -17.84 72.15
C ARG A 75 -35.86 -16.77 71.62
N LEU A 76 -35.10 -16.13 72.52
CA LEU A 76 -34.08 -15.14 72.16
C LEU A 76 -32.93 -15.74 71.32
N ALA A 77 -32.51 -16.98 71.57
CA ALA A 77 -31.48 -17.63 70.77
C ALA A 77 -31.96 -17.97 69.34
N GLU A 78 -33.24 -18.30 69.19
CA GLU A 78 -33.87 -18.61 67.91
C GLU A 78 -34.15 -17.34 67.08
N GLU A 79 -34.64 -16.28 67.72
CA GLU A 79 -34.86 -14.94 67.13
C GLU A 79 -33.54 -14.26 66.69
N ASN A 80 -32.46 -14.44 67.46
CA ASN A 80 -31.11 -14.04 67.04
C ASN A 80 -30.59 -14.87 65.85
N ARG A 81 -30.94 -16.16 65.77
CA ARG A 81 -30.56 -17.04 64.66
C ARG A 81 -31.26 -16.66 63.35
N SER A 82 -32.57 -16.39 63.39
CA SER A 82 -33.31 -15.94 62.20
C SER A 82 -32.81 -14.59 61.69
N THR A 83 -32.51 -13.66 62.61
CA THR A 83 -31.95 -12.34 62.28
C THR A 83 -30.55 -12.48 61.63
N ALA A 84 -29.68 -13.31 62.20
CA ALA A 84 -28.35 -13.59 61.64
C ALA A 84 -28.44 -14.25 60.25
N GLN A 85 -29.38 -15.18 60.05
CA GLN A 85 -29.62 -15.81 58.74
C GLN A 85 -30.09 -14.79 57.69
N GLN A 86 -31.05 -13.91 58.05
CA GLN A 86 -31.54 -12.86 57.15
C GLN A 86 -30.41 -11.92 56.71
N VAL A 87 -29.58 -11.45 57.64
CA VAL A 87 -28.41 -10.60 57.33
C VAL A 87 -27.43 -11.33 56.39
N VAL A 88 -27.11 -12.61 56.66
CA VAL A 88 -26.22 -13.40 55.80
C VAL A 88 -26.81 -13.61 54.39
N THR A 89 -28.12 -13.78 54.26
CA THR A 89 -28.76 -13.88 52.94
C THR A 89 -28.75 -12.54 52.18
N ALA A 90 -29.02 -11.41 52.85
CA ALA A 90 -28.98 -10.09 52.23
C ALA A 90 -27.57 -9.73 51.72
N VAL A 91 -26.55 -9.90 52.56
CA VAL A 91 -25.14 -9.64 52.20
C VAL A 91 -24.67 -10.54 51.05
N ASN A 92 -25.08 -11.81 51.02
CA ASN A 92 -24.74 -12.70 49.90
C ASN A 92 -25.43 -12.30 48.59
N GLN A 93 -26.66 -11.76 48.64
CA GLN A 93 -27.39 -11.31 47.46
C GLN A 93 -26.76 -10.04 46.86
N GLU A 94 -26.42 -9.07 47.71
CA GLU A 94 -25.71 -7.84 47.31
C GLU A 94 -24.29 -8.12 46.77
N ARG A 95 -23.56 -9.05 47.39
CA ARG A 95 -22.26 -9.51 46.87
C ARG A 95 -22.38 -10.22 45.53
N ARG A 96 -23.53 -10.83 45.21
CA ARG A 96 -23.78 -11.51 43.93
C ARG A 96 -24.13 -10.52 42.82
N THR A 97 -24.94 -9.49 43.11
CA THR A 97 -25.24 -8.42 42.13
C THR A 97 -23.99 -7.61 41.78
N LEU A 98 -23.15 -7.25 42.77
CA LEU A 98 -21.87 -6.59 42.53
C LEU A 98 -20.91 -7.42 41.66
N ARG A 99 -20.85 -8.74 41.88
CA ARG A 99 -20.02 -9.66 41.06
C ARG A 99 -20.53 -9.80 39.62
N VAL A 100 -21.85 -9.93 39.44
CA VAL A 100 -22.45 -10.03 38.10
C VAL A 100 -22.31 -8.71 37.34
N GLY A 101 -22.57 -7.58 38.01
CA GLY A 101 -22.34 -6.24 37.45
C GLY A 101 -20.89 -6.05 37.01
N GLY A 102 -19.92 -6.30 37.90
CA GLY A 102 -18.50 -6.19 37.57
C GLY A 102 -18.05 -7.13 36.44
N ALA A 103 -18.59 -8.35 36.36
CA ALA A 103 -18.31 -9.27 35.26
C ALA A 103 -18.83 -8.76 33.91
N ILE A 104 -20.01 -8.11 33.89
CA ILE A 104 -20.56 -7.47 32.69
C ILE A 104 -19.69 -6.28 32.26
N THR A 105 -19.25 -5.43 33.19
CA THR A 105 -18.37 -4.29 32.86
C THR A 105 -17.04 -4.77 32.27
N ILE A 106 -16.44 -5.82 32.85
CA ILE A 106 -15.21 -6.44 32.33
C ILE A 106 -15.46 -7.03 30.92
N ALA A 107 -16.58 -7.73 30.70
CA ALA A 107 -16.92 -8.27 29.38
C ALA A 107 -17.09 -7.16 28.32
N VAL A 108 -17.75 -6.05 28.66
CA VAL A 108 -17.89 -4.89 27.75
C VAL A 108 -16.53 -4.25 27.44
N LEU A 109 -15.64 -4.10 28.44
CA LEU A 109 -14.29 -3.59 28.23
C LEU A 109 -13.43 -4.54 27.37
N ILE A 110 -13.56 -5.85 27.53
CA ILE A 110 -12.90 -6.85 26.68
C ILE A 110 -13.42 -6.76 25.25
N VAL A 111 -14.74 -6.67 25.04
CA VAL A 111 -15.31 -6.53 23.68
C VAL A 111 -14.89 -5.21 23.05
N ALA A 112 -14.93 -4.09 23.77
CA ALA A 112 -14.46 -2.80 23.28
C ALA A 112 -12.95 -2.82 22.96
N GLY A 113 -12.14 -3.45 23.81
CA GLY A 113 -10.71 -3.66 23.58
C GLY A 113 -10.41 -4.56 22.40
N LEU A 114 -11.17 -5.64 22.19
CA LEU A 114 -11.07 -6.52 21.03
C LEU A 114 -11.49 -5.82 19.74
N VAL A 115 -12.58 -5.03 19.76
CA VAL A 115 -13.02 -4.21 18.63
C VAL A 115 -11.96 -3.16 18.30
N PHE A 116 -11.46 -2.42 19.29
CA PHE A 116 -10.37 -1.45 19.10
C PHE A 116 -9.10 -2.12 18.57
N PHE A 117 -8.72 -3.30 19.10
CA PHE A 117 -7.60 -4.08 18.60
C PHE A 117 -7.81 -4.55 17.16
N PHE A 118 -9.02 -4.98 16.78
CA PHE A 118 -9.34 -5.35 15.40
C PHE A 118 -9.29 -4.15 14.45
N PHE A 119 -9.82 -2.99 14.85
CA PHE A 119 -9.71 -1.76 14.08
C PHE A 119 -8.26 -1.28 13.95
N TYR A 120 -7.50 -1.28 15.05
CA TYR A 120 -6.09 -0.89 15.08
C TYR A 120 -5.23 -1.83 14.22
N ARG A 121 -5.45 -3.15 14.34
CA ARG A 121 -4.76 -4.17 13.54
C ARG A 121 -5.14 -4.10 12.07
N ARG A 122 -6.41 -3.87 11.73
CA ARG A 122 -6.86 -3.68 10.34
C ARG A 122 -6.26 -2.41 9.73
N ALA A 123 -6.21 -1.31 10.48
CA ALA A 123 -5.54 -0.08 10.05
C ALA A 123 -4.04 -0.29 9.85
N GLN A 124 -3.36 -1.03 10.73
CA GLN A 124 -1.96 -1.45 10.57
C GLN A 124 -1.75 -2.30 9.31
N GLU A 125 -2.53 -3.37 9.12
CA GLU A 125 -2.39 -4.30 7.98
C GLU A 125 -2.70 -3.64 6.62
N GLN A 126 -3.64 -2.68 6.55
CA GLN A 126 -3.85 -1.86 5.36
C GLN A 126 -2.67 -0.91 5.11
N ASN A 127 -2.21 -0.21 6.16
CA ASN A 127 -1.10 0.72 6.05
C ASN A 127 0.18 0.04 5.51
N THR A 128 0.56 -1.16 5.99
CA THR A 128 1.80 -1.82 5.54
C THR A 128 1.83 -2.12 4.03
N ARG A 129 0.69 -2.47 3.42
CA ARG A 129 0.62 -2.76 1.97
C ARG A 129 0.59 -1.48 1.14
N VAL A 130 -0.18 -0.49 1.57
CA VAL A 130 -0.14 0.86 1.01
C VAL A 130 1.30 1.42 1.06
N TYR A 131 2.04 1.25 2.15
CA TYR A 131 3.44 1.66 2.25
C TYR A 131 4.36 0.91 1.28
N ALA A 132 4.18 -0.41 1.11
CA ALA A 132 5.00 -1.19 0.17
C ALA A 132 4.77 -0.77 -1.29
N ALA A 133 3.52 -0.59 -1.70
CA ALA A 133 3.18 -0.08 -3.04
C ALA A 133 3.69 1.35 -3.24
N ILE A 134 3.44 2.24 -2.29
CA ILE A 134 3.89 3.64 -2.34
C ILE A 134 5.42 3.70 -2.39
N THR A 135 6.16 2.94 -1.57
CA THR A 135 7.64 2.97 -1.58
C THR A 135 8.23 2.45 -2.89
N ARG A 136 7.62 1.43 -3.52
CA ARG A 136 8.01 0.97 -4.87
C ARG A 136 7.79 2.04 -5.94
N LEU A 137 6.73 2.84 -5.79
CA LEU A 137 6.33 3.89 -6.73
C LEU A 137 6.99 5.25 -6.43
N GLN A 138 7.45 5.49 -5.20
CA GLN A 138 7.98 6.76 -4.70
C GLN A 138 9.51 6.90 -4.85
N THR A 139 9.97 6.93 -6.10
CA THR A 139 11.16 7.72 -6.45
C THR A 139 10.83 9.23 -6.42
N GLY A 140 10.08 9.69 -5.40
CA GLY A 140 9.21 10.87 -5.49
C GLY A 140 9.67 12.16 -4.80
N MET A 141 10.63 12.11 -3.87
CA MET A 141 11.26 13.32 -3.32
C MET A 141 12.62 13.59 -3.95
N LEU A 142 12.69 14.68 -4.70
CA LEU A 142 13.88 15.17 -5.38
C LEU A 142 14.55 16.26 -4.53
N THR A 143 15.05 15.91 -3.35
CA THR A 143 15.92 16.85 -2.59
C THR A 143 17.15 17.21 -3.41
N GLN A 144 17.76 18.36 -3.12
CA GLN A 144 18.98 18.82 -3.81
C GLN A 144 20.08 17.75 -3.81
N GLU A 145 20.21 16.97 -2.74
CA GLU A 145 21.15 15.85 -2.64
C GLU A 145 20.74 14.67 -3.53
N LYS A 146 19.48 14.21 -3.47
CA LYS A 146 18.96 13.14 -4.35
C LYS A 146 18.99 13.50 -5.84
N LEU A 147 18.78 14.78 -6.20
CA LEU A 147 18.94 15.31 -7.56
C LEU A 147 20.38 15.16 -8.06
N MET A 148 21.36 15.56 -7.23
CA MET A 148 22.78 15.44 -7.56
C MET A 148 23.24 13.99 -7.65
N GLU A 149 22.77 13.13 -6.73
CA GLU A 149 23.09 11.71 -6.78
C GLU A 149 22.51 11.03 -8.04
N ARG A 150 21.25 11.31 -8.40
CA ARG A 150 20.65 10.81 -9.65
C ARG A 150 21.43 11.26 -10.87
N SER A 151 21.78 12.55 -10.94
CA SER A 151 22.59 13.04 -12.04
C SER A 151 23.94 12.32 -12.11
N ARG A 152 24.59 12.05 -10.98
CA ARG A 152 25.86 11.33 -10.96
C ARG A 152 25.70 9.90 -11.47
N ARG A 153 24.73 9.14 -10.96
CA ARG A 153 24.42 7.77 -11.41
C ARG A 153 24.12 7.73 -12.92
N ALA A 154 23.33 8.68 -13.42
CA ALA A 154 22.97 8.76 -14.83
C ALA A 154 24.12 9.22 -15.74
N VAL A 155 25.13 9.92 -15.21
CA VAL A 155 26.41 10.18 -15.91
C VAL A 155 27.29 8.92 -15.90
N ASP A 156 27.42 8.23 -14.77
CA ASP A 156 28.21 7.00 -14.64
C ASP A 156 27.67 5.88 -15.56
N ASP A 157 26.36 5.79 -15.77
CA ASP A 157 25.73 4.86 -16.72
C ASP A 157 25.94 5.28 -18.18
N ARG A 158 26.02 6.59 -18.47
CA ARG A 158 26.32 7.11 -19.80
C ARG A 158 27.74 6.75 -20.26
N GLU A 159 28.71 6.70 -19.36
CA GLU A 159 30.09 6.28 -19.68
C GLU A 159 30.19 4.79 -20.07
N ARG A 160 29.16 3.98 -19.77
CA ARG A 160 29.07 2.57 -20.17
C ARG A 160 28.25 2.35 -21.45
N GLY A 161 27.58 3.37 -21.96
CA GLY A 161 26.85 3.33 -23.22
C GLY A 161 27.76 3.52 -24.44
N PRO A 162 27.49 2.88 -25.59
CA PRO A 162 28.24 3.15 -26.81
C PRO A 162 28.08 4.61 -27.22
N SER A 163 29.20 5.31 -27.38
CA SER A 163 29.21 6.68 -27.88
C SER A 163 28.70 6.74 -29.32
N SER A 164 28.25 7.92 -29.75
CA SER A 164 27.83 8.19 -31.12
C SER A 164 29.03 8.22 -32.08
N ALA A 165 29.64 7.05 -32.29
CA ALA A 165 30.70 6.84 -33.27
C ALA A 165 30.13 6.93 -34.69
N SER A 166 30.94 7.44 -35.62
CA SER A 166 30.66 7.36 -37.05
C SER A 166 30.46 5.91 -37.46
N ASP A 167 29.36 5.63 -38.17
CA ASP A 167 28.95 4.28 -38.56
C ASP A 167 30.11 3.50 -39.22
N PRO A 168 30.67 2.47 -38.55
CA PRO A 168 31.80 1.71 -39.06
C PRO A 168 31.50 1.04 -40.41
N GLN A 169 30.23 0.71 -40.66
CA GLN A 169 29.79 0.10 -41.92
C GLN A 169 29.91 1.09 -43.08
N ARG A 170 29.54 2.36 -42.86
CA ARG A 170 29.67 3.42 -43.87
C ARG A 170 31.13 3.66 -44.24
N LEU A 171 32.02 3.74 -43.25
CA LEU A 171 33.47 3.91 -43.44
C LEU A 171 34.08 2.74 -44.23
N GLN A 172 33.68 1.50 -43.92
CA GLN A 172 34.12 0.31 -44.67
C GLN A 172 33.62 0.32 -46.13
N LEU A 173 32.37 0.73 -46.37
CA LEU A 173 31.81 0.83 -47.73
C LEU A 173 32.46 1.95 -48.55
N GLN A 174 32.78 3.09 -47.93
CA GLN A 174 33.52 4.18 -48.57
C GLN A 174 34.91 3.70 -49.01
N LYS A 175 35.70 3.13 -48.09
CA LYS A 175 37.02 2.58 -48.43
C LYS A 175 36.94 1.52 -49.54
N LYS A 176 35.94 0.62 -49.46
CA LYS A 176 35.74 -0.40 -50.51
C LYS A 176 35.37 0.20 -51.88
N SER A 177 34.66 1.33 -51.92
CA SER A 177 34.39 2.07 -53.17
C SER A 177 35.69 2.64 -53.77
N GLU A 178 36.55 3.23 -52.93
CA GLU A 178 37.85 3.78 -53.35
C GLU A 178 38.83 2.69 -53.83
N ASP A 179 38.90 1.57 -53.11
CA ASP A 179 39.70 0.40 -53.49
C ASP A 179 39.22 -0.18 -54.85
N LEU A 180 37.90 -0.31 -55.05
CA LEU A 180 37.33 -0.80 -56.31
C LEU A 180 37.57 0.17 -57.48
N LYS A 181 37.45 1.49 -57.27
CA LYS A 181 37.80 2.51 -58.28
C LYS A 181 39.26 2.41 -58.70
N SER A 182 40.15 2.22 -57.73
CA SER A 182 41.60 2.05 -57.96
C SER A 182 41.93 0.76 -58.72
N GLN A 183 41.22 -0.34 -58.42
CA GLN A 183 41.35 -1.61 -59.14
C GLN A 183 40.82 -1.50 -60.58
N ILE A 184 39.68 -0.84 -60.81
CA ILE A 184 39.14 -0.63 -62.17
C ILE A 184 40.18 0.13 -63.02
N ALA A 185 40.76 1.20 -62.48
CA ALA A 185 41.76 2.02 -63.17
C ALA A 185 43.07 1.28 -63.54
N THR A 186 43.35 0.13 -62.92
CA THR A 186 44.56 -0.69 -63.14
C THR A 186 44.27 -2.05 -63.79
N SER A 187 43.00 -2.38 -64.03
CA SER A 187 42.55 -3.70 -64.51
C SER A 187 42.56 -3.85 -66.04
N LYS A 188 42.73 -5.09 -66.51
CA LYS A 188 42.53 -5.44 -67.93
C LYS A 188 41.04 -5.38 -68.31
N PRO A 189 40.68 -5.12 -69.59
CA PRO A 189 39.29 -4.97 -70.04
C PRO A 189 38.39 -6.17 -69.69
N GLU A 190 38.98 -7.36 -69.68
CA GLU A 190 38.36 -8.65 -69.38
C GLU A 190 37.70 -8.70 -67.99
N ASN A 191 38.30 -8.02 -66.99
CA ASN A 191 37.83 -8.01 -65.60
C ASN A 191 37.09 -6.72 -65.21
N ALA A 192 37.16 -5.68 -66.06
CA ALA A 192 36.64 -4.35 -65.76
C ALA A 192 35.12 -4.36 -65.52
N SER A 193 34.36 -5.15 -66.29
CA SER A 193 32.90 -5.28 -66.15
C SER A 193 32.47 -5.88 -64.80
N ALA A 194 33.20 -6.89 -64.31
CA ALA A 194 32.92 -7.51 -63.02
C ALA A 194 33.20 -6.55 -61.86
N LEU A 195 34.31 -5.80 -61.93
CA LEU A 195 34.65 -4.78 -60.93
C LEU A 195 33.68 -3.59 -60.96
N GLN A 196 33.23 -3.14 -62.13
CA GLN A 196 32.20 -2.11 -62.28
C GLN A 196 30.87 -2.53 -61.65
N ASN A 197 30.43 -3.78 -61.85
CA ASN A 197 29.23 -4.32 -61.22
C ASN A 197 29.36 -4.37 -59.68
N GLN A 198 30.53 -4.73 -59.15
CA GLN A 198 30.80 -4.69 -57.71
C GLN A 198 30.81 -3.25 -57.16
N LEU A 199 31.40 -2.30 -57.89
CA LEU A 199 31.41 -0.89 -57.51
C LEU A 199 29.99 -0.33 -57.45
N ALA A 200 29.18 -0.55 -58.49
CA ALA A 200 27.78 -0.12 -58.52
C ALA A 200 26.97 -0.69 -57.36
N ALA A 201 27.19 -1.94 -56.97
CA ALA A 201 26.55 -2.56 -55.81
C ALA A 201 27.01 -1.93 -54.46
N VAL A 202 28.28 -1.55 -54.33
CA VAL A 202 28.81 -0.86 -53.13
C VAL A 202 28.30 0.58 -53.06
N GLU A 203 28.31 1.31 -54.18
CA GLU A 203 27.82 2.69 -54.26
C GLU A 203 26.30 2.78 -54.02
N GLY A 204 25.51 1.85 -54.57
CA GLY A 204 24.08 1.77 -54.28
C GLY A 204 23.76 1.52 -52.80
N ARG A 205 24.58 0.70 -52.11
CA ARG A 205 24.47 0.51 -50.65
C ARG A 205 24.86 1.76 -49.86
N LEU A 206 25.93 2.44 -50.27
CA LEU A 206 26.36 3.70 -49.64
C LEU A 206 25.30 4.79 -49.82
N GLN A 207 24.75 4.97 -51.02
CA GLN A 207 23.69 5.92 -51.32
C GLN A 207 22.41 5.64 -50.51
N LYS A 208 22.07 4.36 -50.27
CA LYS A 208 20.96 3.99 -49.38
C LYS A 208 21.20 4.49 -47.94
N LEU A 209 22.35 4.17 -47.34
CA LEU A 209 22.71 4.63 -45.99
C LEU A 209 22.73 6.16 -45.88
N GLU A 210 23.22 6.85 -46.92
CA GLU A 210 23.22 8.32 -46.96
C GLU A 210 21.82 8.92 -47.10
N THR A 211 20.90 8.22 -47.76
CA THR A 211 19.49 8.61 -47.87
C THR A 211 18.78 8.42 -46.53
N GLU A 212 18.99 7.28 -45.87
CA GLU A 212 18.45 6.99 -44.53
C GLU A 212 18.92 8.01 -43.50
N GLY A 213 20.22 8.35 -43.47
CA GLY A 213 20.76 9.39 -42.59
C GLY A 213 20.18 10.80 -42.86
N LYS A 214 19.97 11.17 -44.13
CA LYS A 214 19.33 12.45 -44.50
C LYS A 214 17.86 12.50 -44.09
N VAL A 215 17.13 11.39 -44.20
CA VAL A 215 15.75 11.28 -43.74
C VAL A 215 15.68 11.47 -42.23
N ALA A 216 16.53 10.78 -41.46
CA ALA A 216 16.58 10.96 -40.01
C ALA A 216 16.87 12.42 -39.60
N GLN A 217 17.86 13.06 -40.23
CA GLN A 217 18.15 14.48 -40.01
C GLN A 217 16.94 15.38 -40.30
N THR A 218 16.22 15.11 -41.39
CA THR A 218 15.05 15.89 -41.81
C THR A 218 13.87 15.70 -40.86
N ILE A 219 13.65 14.48 -40.35
CA ILE A 219 12.64 14.17 -39.33
C ILE A 219 12.93 14.94 -38.04
N ILE A 220 14.17 14.89 -37.54
CA ILE A 220 14.59 15.63 -36.33
C ILE A 220 14.31 17.13 -36.52
N GLN A 221 14.86 17.74 -37.58
CA GLN A 221 14.71 19.18 -37.84
C GLN A 221 13.24 19.60 -38.05
N SER A 222 12.40 18.71 -38.59
CA SER A 222 10.99 19.01 -38.88
C SER A 222 10.03 18.79 -37.71
N TYR A 223 10.35 17.86 -36.80
CA TYR A 223 9.39 17.31 -35.85
C TYR A 223 9.93 17.16 -34.41
N GLU A 224 11.20 17.44 -34.12
CA GLU A 224 11.68 17.56 -32.73
C GLU A 224 10.78 18.50 -31.89
N PRO A 225 10.41 19.71 -32.34
CA PRO A 225 9.54 20.60 -31.56
C PRO A 225 8.11 20.09 -31.39
N SER A 226 7.72 19.06 -32.15
CA SER A 226 6.39 18.45 -32.16
C SER A 226 6.24 17.29 -31.17
N VAL A 227 7.35 16.83 -30.58
CA VAL A 227 7.39 15.73 -29.59
C VAL A 227 7.60 16.34 -28.21
N CYS A 228 6.69 16.08 -27.29
CA CYS A 228 6.73 16.61 -25.92
C CYS A 228 7.04 15.54 -24.88
N LEU A 229 7.69 15.95 -23.80
CA LEU A 229 7.70 15.20 -22.56
C LEU A 229 6.37 15.43 -21.85
N ILE A 230 5.66 14.36 -21.53
CA ILE A 230 4.46 14.39 -20.70
C ILE A 230 4.89 14.10 -19.26
N HIS A 231 4.52 14.99 -18.35
CA HIS A 231 4.63 14.82 -16.90
C HIS A 231 3.23 14.69 -16.32
N VAL A 232 2.99 13.61 -15.59
CA VAL A 232 1.73 13.28 -14.95
C VAL A 232 1.98 13.23 -13.44
N VAL A 233 1.26 14.07 -12.71
CA VAL A 233 1.20 13.98 -11.25
C VAL A 233 0.07 13.00 -10.92
N LEU A 234 0.37 11.93 -10.21
CA LEU A 234 -0.65 11.02 -9.67
C LEU A 234 -0.85 11.31 -8.17
N ALA A 235 -2.10 11.36 -7.72
CA ALA A 235 -2.44 11.42 -6.30
C ALA A 235 -3.50 10.37 -5.95
N PHE A 236 -3.66 10.06 -4.67
CA PHE A 236 -4.61 9.06 -4.20
C PHE A 236 -5.74 9.71 -3.39
N ARG A 237 -6.96 9.22 -3.58
CA ARG A 237 -8.17 9.59 -2.83
C ARG A 237 -8.77 8.34 -2.20
N ASP A 238 -9.11 8.41 -0.92
CA ASP A 238 -9.93 7.39 -0.30
C ASP A 238 -11.37 7.46 -0.82
N HIS A 239 -11.87 6.34 -1.34
CA HIS A 239 -13.20 6.23 -1.96
C HIS A 239 -14.35 6.57 -0.99
N THR A 240 -14.18 6.30 0.30
CA THR A 240 -15.25 6.44 1.31
C THR A 240 -15.38 7.89 1.82
N THR A 241 -14.25 8.56 2.03
CA THR A 241 -14.15 9.87 2.67
C THR A 241 -13.88 11.00 1.66
N GLY A 242 -13.42 10.68 0.46
CA GLY A 242 -13.00 11.65 -0.56
C GLY A 242 -11.67 12.36 -0.25
N LEU A 243 -11.05 12.06 0.91
CA LEU A 243 -9.81 12.71 1.37
C LEU A 243 -8.61 12.27 0.54
N ARG A 244 -7.66 13.19 0.37
CA ARG A 244 -6.38 12.93 -0.29
C ARG A 244 -5.40 12.28 0.68
N LEU A 245 -4.67 11.28 0.19
CA LEU A 245 -3.59 10.66 0.95
C LEU A 245 -2.44 11.65 1.12
N ARG A 246 -1.93 11.79 2.35
CA ARG A 246 -0.89 12.75 2.75
C ARG A 246 0.21 12.04 3.50
N TYR A 247 1.41 12.61 3.54
CA TYR A 247 2.42 12.17 4.50
C TYR A 247 1.95 12.50 5.93
N ALA A 248 2.18 11.59 6.88
CA ALA A 248 1.74 11.75 8.26
C ALA A 248 2.34 13.02 8.89
N ALA A 249 3.66 13.19 8.73
CA ALA A 249 4.40 14.42 9.01
C ALA A 249 5.66 14.49 8.12
N VAL A 250 6.33 15.64 8.11
CA VAL A 250 7.65 15.84 7.50
C VAL A 250 8.64 16.33 8.55
N SER A 251 9.92 16.04 8.36
CA SER A 251 11.03 16.53 9.16
C SER A 251 11.28 18.03 8.94
N SER A 252 12.15 18.62 9.76
CA SER A 252 12.68 19.98 9.51
C SER A 252 13.51 20.12 8.23
N SER A 253 13.96 19.00 7.63
CA SER A 253 14.62 18.96 6.32
C SER A 253 13.65 18.74 5.15
N GLY A 254 12.34 18.58 5.41
CA GLY A 254 11.29 18.40 4.40
C GLY A 254 11.07 16.96 3.92
N GLU A 255 11.85 15.99 4.41
CA GLU A 255 11.65 14.56 4.13
C GLU A 255 10.48 13.99 4.96
N PRO A 256 9.76 12.94 4.50
CA PRO A 256 8.70 12.32 5.29
C PRO A 256 9.23 11.71 6.58
N THR A 257 8.41 11.70 7.63
CA THR A 257 8.65 10.78 8.75
C THR A 257 8.48 9.33 8.30
N THR A 258 9.38 8.44 8.69
CA THR A 258 9.38 7.04 8.27
C THR A 258 9.08 6.07 9.42
N ASP A 259 8.73 4.83 9.06
CA ASP A 259 8.70 3.69 9.98
C ASP A 259 10.11 3.15 10.29
N GLU A 260 10.16 2.07 11.07
CA GLU A 260 11.39 1.35 11.45
C GLU A 260 12.12 0.66 10.27
N HIS A 261 11.48 0.58 9.10
CA HIS A 261 12.01 0.02 7.85
C HIS A 261 12.35 1.12 6.83
N ASN A 262 12.35 2.40 7.24
CA ASN A 262 12.53 3.59 6.40
C ASN A 262 11.44 3.82 5.32
N ASN A 263 10.24 3.23 5.44
CA ASN A 263 9.11 3.56 4.57
C ASN A 263 8.44 4.86 5.02
N PRO A 264 8.06 5.78 4.12
CA PRO A 264 7.38 7.01 4.47
C PRO A 264 5.97 6.75 5.04
N LEU A 265 5.69 7.33 6.20
CA LEU A 265 4.39 7.22 6.85
C LEU A 265 3.36 8.09 6.12
N VAL A 266 2.22 7.50 5.76
CA VAL A 266 1.10 8.20 5.12
C VAL A 266 -0.20 8.05 5.90
N SER A 267 -1.11 9.01 5.74
CA SER A 267 -2.40 9.08 6.43
C SER A 267 -3.38 9.97 5.64
N LEU A 268 -4.69 9.70 5.78
CA LEU A 268 -5.76 10.59 5.26
C LEU A 268 -5.92 11.87 6.08
N THR A 269 -5.39 11.90 7.31
CA THR A 269 -5.44 13.04 8.24
C THR A 269 -4.02 13.53 8.60
N GLY A 270 -3.03 13.21 7.78
CA GLY A 270 -1.65 13.67 7.96
C GLY A 270 -1.51 15.19 7.79
N ILE A 271 -0.59 15.80 8.53
CA ILE A 271 -0.29 17.25 8.42
C ILE A 271 0.75 17.55 7.32
N GLY A 272 1.34 16.53 6.70
CA GLY A 272 2.27 16.67 5.60
C GLY A 272 1.60 17.04 4.27
N PRO A 273 2.41 17.24 3.21
CA PRO A 273 1.91 17.45 1.86
C PRO A 273 1.20 16.21 1.32
N GLU A 274 0.44 16.38 0.23
CA GLU A 274 -0.21 15.26 -0.46
C GLU A 274 0.81 14.30 -1.06
N VAL A 275 0.46 13.02 -1.08
CA VAL A 275 1.25 11.97 -1.70
C VAL A 275 1.10 12.09 -3.21
N HIS A 276 2.16 12.60 -3.85
CA HIS A 276 2.27 12.71 -5.30
C HIS A 276 3.29 11.71 -5.85
N LEU A 277 2.93 11.02 -6.93
CA LEU A 277 3.86 10.27 -7.77
C LEU A 277 4.09 11.04 -9.07
N ASN A 278 5.34 11.10 -9.52
CA ASN A 278 5.71 11.77 -10.76
C ASN A 278 5.94 10.70 -11.83
N ILE A 279 5.03 10.64 -12.80
CA ILE A 279 5.08 9.68 -13.91
C ILE A 279 5.39 10.45 -15.18
N PHE A 280 6.26 9.88 -16.02
CA PHE A 280 6.73 10.53 -17.23
C PHE A 280 6.53 9.63 -18.44
N GLY A 281 6.15 10.25 -19.56
CA GLY A 281 6.05 9.62 -20.86
C GLY A 281 6.38 10.61 -21.96
N THR A 282 6.27 10.17 -23.19
CA THR A 282 6.39 10.98 -24.40
C THR A 282 5.00 11.16 -25.02
N GLY A 283 4.77 12.28 -25.68
CA GLY A 283 3.64 12.45 -26.58
C GLY A 283 4.05 13.22 -27.83
N PHE A 284 3.18 13.29 -28.82
CA PHE A 284 3.43 14.07 -30.02
C PHE A 284 2.17 14.71 -30.61
N LEU A 285 2.33 15.94 -31.12
CA LEU A 285 1.23 16.73 -31.65
C LEU A 285 0.70 16.13 -32.96
N ALA A 286 -0.54 15.68 -32.96
CA ALA A 286 -1.18 15.02 -34.10
C ALA A 286 -2.25 15.88 -34.80
N SER A 287 -2.64 17.02 -34.21
CA SER A 287 -3.67 17.92 -34.74
C SER A 287 -3.39 19.37 -34.36
N ALA A 288 -3.59 20.30 -35.30
CA ALA A 288 -3.52 21.75 -35.05
C ALA A 288 -4.50 22.25 -33.96
N SER A 289 -5.53 21.46 -33.62
CA SER A 289 -6.44 21.73 -32.49
C SER A 289 -5.87 21.37 -31.11
N GLY A 290 -4.61 20.97 -31.03
CA GLY A 290 -3.90 20.66 -29.78
C GLY A 290 -4.03 19.24 -29.28
N GLN A 291 -4.49 18.31 -30.12
CA GLN A 291 -4.53 16.88 -29.80
C GLN A 291 -3.15 16.25 -29.92
N ILE A 292 -2.73 15.59 -28.84
CA ILE A 292 -1.44 14.95 -28.67
C ILE A 292 -1.70 13.45 -28.50
N LEU A 293 -1.02 12.62 -29.30
CA LEU A 293 -1.06 11.17 -29.13
C LEU A 293 -0.01 10.72 -28.11
N THR A 294 -0.39 9.77 -27.27
CA THR A 294 0.49 9.06 -26.32
C THR A 294 -0.10 7.68 -26.00
N ASN A 295 0.47 6.93 -25.07
CA ASN A 295 -0.09 5.66 -24.59
C ASN A 295 -1.23 5.88 -23.58
N HIS A 296 -2.11 4.88 -23.45
CA HIS A 296 -3.14 4.87 -22.40
C HIS A 296 -2.49 4.80 -21.02
N HIS A 297 -1.50 3.94 -20.81
CA HIS A 297 -0.77 3.87 -19.52
C HIS A 297 0.01 5.15 -19.16
N VAL A 298 0.20 6.09 -20.10
CA VAL A 298 0.75 7.43 -19.79
C VAL A 298 -0.38 8.35 -19.33
N ALA A 299 -1.52 8.38 -20.03
CA ALA A 299 -2.65 9.25 -19.68
C ALA A 299 -3.41 8.80 -18.41
N GLU A 300 -3.49 7.49 -18.16
CA GLU A 300 -4.14 6.86 -17.01
C GLU A 300 -3.21 5.80 -16.41
N PRO A 301 -2.25 6.16 -15.54
CA PRO A 301 -1.17 5.26 -15.13
C PRO A 301 -1.58 4.00 -14.36
N TRP A 302 -2.81 3.95 -13.85
CA TRP A 302 -3.42 2.78 -13.22
C TRP A 302 -3.88 1.71 -14.21
N TRP A 303 -3.98 2.03 -15.51
CA TRP A 303 -4.39 1.07 -16.52
C TRP A 303 -3.32 -0.02 -16.72
N GLN A 304 -3.73 -1.28 -16.53
CA GLN A 304 -2.86 -2.46 -16.57
C GLN A 304 -1.61 -2.38 -15.65
N ASN A 305 -1.74 -1.68 -14.52
CA ASN A 305 -0.67 -1.54 -13.53
C ASN A 305 -1.06 -2.24 -12.21
N ASP A 306 -0.46 -3.41 -11.95
CA ASP A 306 -0.80 -4.24 -10.79
C ASP A 306 -0.41 -3.59 -9.44
N ASP A 307 0.69 -2.84 -9.36
CA ASP A 307 1.09 -2.11 -8.13
C ASP A 307 0.07 -1.01 -7.79
N LEU A 308 -0.47 -0.31 -8.79
CA LEU A 308 -1.56 0.67 -8.57
C LEU A 308 -2.92 0.01 -8.34
N LYS A 309 -3.17 -1.15 -8.95
CA LYS A 309 -4.39 -1.94 -8.71
C LYS A 309 -4.50 -2.39 -7.25
N GLU A 310 -3.39 -2.80 -6.62
CA GLU A 310 -3.36 -3.12 -5.19
C GLU A 310 -3.81 -1.92 -4.33
N MET A 311 -3.63 -0.67 -4.78
CA MET A 311 -4.12 0.51 -4.09
C MET A 311 -5.64 0.72 -4.29
N LEU A 312 -6.17 0.50 -5.50
CA LEU A 312 -7.63 0.51 -5.74
C LEU A 312 -8.35 -0.55 -4.90
N ASP A 313 -7.80 -1.78 -4.85
CA ASP A 313 -8.37 -2.89 -4.07
C ASP A 313 -8.41 -2.59 -2.55
N GLN A 314 -7.64 -1.60 -2.09
CA GLN A 314 -7.63 -1.11 -0.70
C GLN A 314 -8.50 0.14 -0.47
N GLY A 315 -9.23 0.60 -1.50
CA GLY A 315 -10.10 1.77 -1.44
C GLY A 315 -9.42 3.11 -1.75
N LEU A 316 -8.16 3.10 -2.21
CA LEU A 316 -7.42 4.30 -2.63
C LEU A 316 -7.49 4.45 -4.16
N GLU A 317 -8.40 5.29 -4.62
CA GLU A 317 -8.54 5.65 -6.02
C GLU A 317 -7.38 6.56 -6.48
N PRO A 318 -6.59 6.16 -7.49
CA PRO A 318 -5.65 7.05 -8.13
C PRO A 318 -6.38 8.09 -8.98
N VAL A 319 -5.82 9.28 -9.06
CA VAL A 319 -6.26 10.35 -9.95
C VAL A 319 -5.06 11.05 -10.56
N VAL A 320 -5.31 11.85 -11.59
CA VAL A 320 -4.37 12.86 -12.10
C VAL A 320 -4.85 14.26 -11.66
N PRO A 321 -4.21 14.94 -10.68
CA PRO A 321 -4.53 16.33 -10.36
C PRO A 321 -3.93 17.31 -11.37
N GLU A 322 -2.81 16.95 -11.99
CA GLU A 322 -2.09 17.76 -12.97
C GLU A 322 -1.44 16.87 -14.04
N MET A 323 -1.57 17.27 -15.30
CA MET A 323 -0.90 16.67 -16.45
C MET A 323 -0.37 17.79 -17.34
N THR A 324 0.92 17.74 -17.67
CA THR A 324 1.61 18.84 -18.35
C THR A 324 2.50 18.33 -19.47
N ALA A 325 2.37 18.93 -20.65
CA ALA A 325 3.22 18.69 -21.81
C ALA A 325 4.31 19.77 -21.91
N TYR A 326 5.56 19.33 -22.03
CA TYR A 326 6.73 20.18 -22.22
C TYR A 326 7.30 19.98 -23.63
N PHE A 327 7.12 20.97 -24.50
CA PHE A 327 7.62 20.97 -25.88
C PHE A 327 9.00 21.64 -25.98
N PRO A 328 9.93 21.12 -26.81
CA PRO A 328 11.22 21.76 -27.03
C PRO A 328 11.10 23.20 -27.53
N GLY A 329 11.87 24.11 -26.94
CA GLY A 329 11.85 25.54 -27.26
C GLY A 329 10.71 26.35 -26.63
N VAL A 330 9.75 25.69 -25.96
CA VAL A 330 8.68 26.37 -25.22
C VAL A 330 9.13 26.57 -23.77
N PRO A 331 9.23 27.82 -23.25
CA PRO A 331 9.88 28.11 -21.97
C PRO A 331 9.01 27.81 -20.72
N ARG A 332 7.90 27.08 -20.88
CA ARG A 332 6.92 26.76 -19.83
C ARG A 332 6.16 25.47 -20.14
N GLY A 333 5.61 24.82 -19.12
CA GLY A 333 4.65 23.74 -19.30
C GLY A 333 3.33 24.17 -19.95
N ILE A 334 2.73 23.27 -20.72
CA ILE A 334 1.36 23.39 -21.24
C ILE A 334 0.47 22.38 -20.53
N ALA A 335 -0.51 22.85 -19.76
CA ALA A 335 -1.50 21.98 -19.13
C ALA A 335 -2.30 21.23 -20.21
N ILE A 336 -2.42 19.91 -20.02
CA ILE A 336 -3.13 18.99 -20.91
C ILE A 336 -4.12 18.14 -20.11
N ASN A 337 -5.14 17.61 -20.76
CA ASN A 337 -6.10 16.68 -20.16
C ASN A 337 -6.39 15.53 -21.12
N THR A 338 -6.76 14.36 -20.60
CA THR A 338 -7.25 13.22 -21.41
C THR A 338 -8.53 13.62 -22.15
N GLU A 339 -8.53 13.52 -23.48
CA GLU A 339 -9.70 13.79 -24.33
C GLU A 339 -10.39 12.50 -24.79
N LYS A 340 -9.60 11.49 -25.22
CA LYS A 340 -10.11 10.19 -25.69
C LYS A 340 -9.16 9.06 -25.29
N ILE A 341 -9.72 7.92 -24.91
CA ILE A 341 -9.00 6.67 -24.61
C ILE A 341 -9.41 5.59 -25.62
N SER A 342 -8.46 4.79 -26.09
CA SER A 342 -8.72 3.61 -26.92
C SER A 342 -9.08 2.40 -26.05
N SER A 343 -10.24 1.78 -26.34
CA SER A 343 -10.62 0.50 -25.73
C SER A 343 -9.97 -0.73 -26.37
N ALA A 344 -9.24 -0.56 -27.47
CA ALA A 344 -8.74 -1.66 -28.31
C ALA A 344 -7.21 -1.83 -28.30
N ALA A 345 -6.48 -0.85 -27.76
CA ALA A 345 -5.02 -0.80 -27.71
C ALA A 345 -4.56 0.32 -26.78
N ASP A 346 -3.32 0.24 -26.29
CA ASP A 346 -2.66 1.20 -25.38
C ASP A 346 -2.39 2.57 -26.05
N VAL A 347 -3.45 3.35 -26.29
CA VAL A 347 -3.39 4.66 -26.95
C VAL A 347 -4.36 5.64 -26.31
N ALA A 348 -3.90 6.86 -26.08
CA ALA A 348 -4.69 7.99 -25.63
C ALA A 348 -4.51 9.19 -26.57
N VAL A 349 -5.55 10.03 -26.62
CA VAL A 349 -5.45 11.43 -27.04
C VAL A 349 -5.56 12.30 -25.80
N VAL A 350 -4.52 13.08 -25.53
CA VAL A 350 -4.53 14.17 -24.54
C VAL A 350 -4.55 15.50 -25.28
N LYS A 351 -5.02 16.58 -24.65
CA LYS A 351 -5.24 17.87 -25.32
C LYS A 351 -4.91 19.06 -24.43
N GLY A 352 -4.25 20.05 -25.02
CA GLY A 352 -3.95 21.34 -24.40
C GLY A 352 -3.99 22.48 -25.40
N ASN A 353 -3.98 23.73 -24.92
CA ASN A 353 -3.97 24.89 -25.80
C ASN A 353 -2.54 25.16 -26.31
N ILE A 354 -2.30 24.84 -27.58
CA ILE A 354 -1.00 25.01 -28.26
C ILE A 354 -1.08 25.93 -29.49
N SER A 355 -2.23 26.52 -29.79
CA SER A 355 -2.48 27.25 -31.05
C SER A 355 -1.56 28.45 -31.26
N GLU A 356 -1.11 29.08 -30.17
CA GLU A 356 -0.18 30.23 -30.18
C GLU A 356 1.29 29.83 -30.33
N LEU A 357 1.63 28.54 -30.22
CA LEU A 357 3.02 28.07 -30.17
C LEU A 357 3.64 27.80 -31.56
N GLY A 358 2.83 27.81 -32.62
CA GLY A 358 3.29 27.57 -34.00
C GLY A 358 3.86 26.15 -34.25
N ILE A 359 3.61 25.20 -33.34
CA ILE A 359 4.17 23.85 -33.40
C ILE A 359 3.54 23.09 -34.57
N LYS A 360 4.39 22.51 -35.43
CA LYS A 360 3.97 21.71 -36.58
C LYS A 360 3.34 20.39 -36.11
N GLN A 361 2.15 20.04 -36.60
CA GLN A 361 1.57 18.70 -36.38
C GLN A 361 2.36 17.62 -37.14
N ILE A 362 2.49 16.43 -36.58
CA ILE A 362 3.21 15.32 -37.20
C ILE A 362 2.30 14.54 -38.16
N ALA A 363 2.81 14.24 -39.36
CA ALA A 363 2.10 13.45 -40.35
C ALA A 363 1.99 11.97 -39.93
N LEU A 364 0.77 11.42 -39.94
CA LEU A 364 0.49 10.02 -39.63
C LEU A 364 0.34 9.22 -40.93
N ALA A 365 0.90 8.02 -40.98
CA ALA A 365 0.91 7.21 -42.19
C ALA A 365 -0.47 6.63 -42.55
N GLU A 366 -0.64 6.20 -43.81
CA GLU A 366 -1.91 5.68 -44.36
C GLU A 366 -1.86 4.17 -44.67
N GLY A 367 -2.78 3.43 -44.05
CA GLY A 367 -2.97 1.99 -44.28
C GLY A 367 -1.91 1.08 -43.63
N ARG A 368 -2.15 -0.23 -43.69
CA ARG A 368 -1.26 -1.24 -43.07
C ARG A 368 0.08 -1.44 -43.79
N ARG A 369 0.25 -0.88 -45.00
CA ARG A 369 1.47 -1.04 -45.82
C ARG A 369 2.56 0.01 -45.52
N SER A 370 2.32 0.95 -44.61
CA SER A 370 3.32 1.99 -44.27
C SER A 370 4.50 1.47 -43.45
N ALA A 371 4.32 0.34 -42.77
CA ALA A 371 5.37 -0.41 -42.10
C ALA A 371 5.78 -1.59 -43.01
N ILE A 372 7.08 -1.85 -43.12
CA ILE A 372 7.65 -2.94 -43.93
C ILE A 372 8.76 -3.60 -43.10
N SER A 373 8.76 -4.93 -42.99
CA SER A 373 9.84 -5.66 -42.29
C SER A 373 11.19 -5.41 -42.96
N GLY A 374 12.24 -5.17 -42.16
CA GLY A 374 13.53 -4.67 -42.60
C GLY A 374 13.57 -3.19 -43.00
N GLY A 375 12.44 -2.46 -42.90
CA GLY A 375 12.37 -1.03 -43.14
C GLY A 375 13.05 -0.22 -42.04
N ALA A 376 13.86 0.76 -42.42
CA ALA A 376 14.50 1.69 -41.49
C ALA A 376 13.45 2.60 -40.81
N ILE A 377 13.64 2.83 -39.51
CA ILE A 377 12.78 3.66 -38.67
C ILE A 377 13.59 4.67 -37.85
N VAL A 378 12.90 5.73 -37.44
CA VAL A 378 13.44 6.75 -36.55
C VAL A 378 12.47 6.89 -35.38
N LEU A 379 12.97 6.83 -34.15
CA LEU A 379 12.19 7.00 -32.93
C LEU A 379 12.63 8.29 -32.23
N LEU A 380 11.64 9.10 -31.84
CA LEU A 380 11.83 10.29 -31.02
C LEU A 380 11.10 10.11 -29.68
N GLY A 381 11.74 10.47 -28.58
CA GLY A 381 11.10 10.51 -27.27
C GLY A 381 12.04 10.78 -26.11
N TYR A 382 11.57 10.54 -24.88
CA TYR A 382 12.30 10.87 -23.66
C TYR A 382 12.61 9.63 -22.80
N PRO A 383 13.46 8.69 -23.30
CA PRO A 383 13.93 7.57 -22.49
C PRO A 383 14.63 8.08 -21.22
N THR A 384 14.33 7.43 -20.08
CA THR A 384 14.62 7.83 -18.69
C THR A 384 14.16 9.25 -18.28
N ALA A 385 13.37 9.91 -19.13
CA ALA A 385 12.67 11.17 -18.86
C ALA A 385 13.54 12.25 -18.21
N LEU A 386 13.21 12.62 -16.96
CA LEU A 386 13.91 13.65 -16.19
C LEU A 386 15.40 13.31 -16.01
N ASP A 387 15.74 12.05 -15.71
CA ASP A 387 17.10 11.66 -15.36
C ASP A 387 18.05 11.80 -16.57
N ALA A 388 17.62 11.47 -17.80
CA ALA A 388 18.39 11.73 -19.03
C ALA A 388 18.52 13.23 -19.37
N ILE A 389 17.56 14.06 -18.97
CA ILE A 389 17.68 15.52 -19.17
C ILE A 389 18.70 16.08 -18.18
N LEU A 390 18.63 15.68 -16.90
CA LEU A 390 19.59 16.09 -15.87
C LEU A 390 21.01 15.62 -16.20
N ALA A 391 21.20 14.37 -16.63
CA ALA A 391 22.51 13.82 -17.01
C ALA A 391 23.16 14.48 -18.25
N ARG A 392 22.38 15.24 -19.03
CA ARG A 392 22.88 16.06 -20.16
C ARG A 392 23.16 17.51 -19.76
N ALA A 393 22.68 17.96 -18.60
CA ALA A 393 23.00 19.28 -18.05
C ALA A 393 24.35 19.27 -17.33
N GLY A 394 25.11 20.35 -17.44
CA GLY A 394 26.37 20.52 -16.70
C GLY A 394 26.13 20.71 -15.19
N ALA A 395 27.09 20.33 -14.35
CA ALA A 395 26.99 20.40 -12.89
C ALA A 395 26.57 21.78 -12.36
N GLU A 396 27.11 22.87 -12.92
CA GLU A 396 26.73 24.24 -12.56
C GLU A 396 25.25 24.55 -12.89
N THR A 397 24.77 24.04 -14.03
CA THR A 397 23.37 24.21 -14.45
C THR A 397 22.45 23.44 -13.52
N LEU A 398 22.81 22.21 -13.15
CA LEU A 398 22.08 21.39 -12.18
C LEU A 398 22.02 22.05 -10.79
N GLN A 399 23.13 22.62 -10.32
CA GLN A 399 23.15 23.33 -9.04
C GLN A 399 22.25 24.57 -9.09
N SER A 400 22.28 25.31 -10.20
CA SER A 400 21.39 26.46 -10.43
C SER A 400 19.91 26.06 -10.47
N ILE A 401 19.57 24.92 -11.10
CA ILE A 401 18.20 24.38 -11.13
C ILE A 401 17.77 23.95 -9.73
N ALA A 402 18.59 23.17 -9.00
CA ALA A 402 18.26 22.67 -7.67
C ALA A 402 18.06 23.82 -6.65
N THR A 403 18.90 24.86 -6.70
CA THR A 403 18.72 26.06 -5.87
C THR A 403 17.44 26.83 -6.20
N ALA A 404 17.09 26.95 -7.50
CA ALA A 404 15.88 27.65 -7.93
C ALA A 404 14.60 26.87 -7.60
N SER A 405 14.60 25.55 -7.82
CA SER A 405 13.44 24.68 -7.60
C SER A 405 13.22 24.30 -6.14
N LYS A 406 14.27 24.39 -5.30
CA LYS A 406 14.28 23.89 -3.91
C LYS A 406 13.90 22.41 -3.78
N GLY A 407 14.09 21.64 -4.86
CA GLY A 407 13.71 20.23 -4.93
C GLY A 407 12.24 19.95 -5.26
N ASP A 408 11.42 20.97 -5.53
CA ASP A 408 10.07 20.76 -6.04
C ASP A 408 10.12 20.20 -7.48
N PRO A 409 9.55 19.02 -7.77
CA PRO A 409 9.65 18.38 -9.08
C PRO A 409 9.08 19.22 -10.22
N LYS A 410 8.00 19.97 -9.97
CA LYS A 410 7.37 20.85 -10.97
C LYS A 410 8.25 22.06 -11.27
N GLN A 411 8.83 22.70 -10.25
CA GLN A 411 9.78 23.79 -10.46
C GLN A 411 11.06 23.31 -11.18
N VAL A 412 11.52 22.07 -10.95
CA VAL A 412 12.59 21.47 -11.76
C VAL A 412 12.17 21.40 -13.24
N MET A 413 10.96 20.95 -13.54
CA MET A 413 10.46 20.88 -14.92
C MET A 413 10.33 22.26 -15.59
N GLU A 414 9.78 23.26 -14.90
CA GLU A 414 9.71 24.63 -15.43
C GLU A 414 11.10 25.25 -15.66
N GLU A 415 12.06 25.00 -14.77
CA GLU A 415 13.45 25.47 -14.96
C GLU A 415 14.14 24.77 -16.15
N LEU A 416 13.88 23.48 -16.39
CA LEU A 416 14.37 22.76 -17.56
C LEU A 416 13.76 23.29 -18.87
N ALA A 417 12.46 23.63 -18.85
CA ALA A 417 11.76 24.24 -19.98
C ALA A 417 12.32 25.64 -20.28
N ARG A 418 12.37 26.52 -19.28
CA ARG A 418 12.88 27.90 -19.36
C ARG A 418 14.32 27.98 -19.86
N ARG A 419 15.14 26.97 -19.57
CA ARG A 419 16.55 26.86 -20.01
C ARG A 419 16.72 26.15 -21.37
N ASN A 420 15.64 25.75 -22.04
CA ASN A 420 15.64 25.01 -23.32
C ASN A 420 16.43 23.68 -23.27
N LEU A 421 16.37 22.99 -22.12
CA LEU A 421 17.04 21.71 -21.86
C LEU A 421 16.14 20.50 -22.16
N ILE A 422 14.82 20.69 -22.19
CA ILE A 422 13.86 19.64 -22.58
C ILE A 422 13.93 19.42 -24.09
N ARG A 423 14.67 18.37 -24.50
CA ARG A 423 14.80 17.91 -25.89
C ARG A 423 14.75 16.38 -25.93
N PRO A 424 14.02 15.78 -26.88
CA PRO A 424 13.97 14.33 -27.01
C PRO A 424 15.34 13.77 -27.38
N ILE A 425 15.49 12.47 -27.23
CA ILE A 425 16.58 11.68 -27.81
C ILE A 425 16.04 11.05 -29.10
N THR A 426 16.90 10.98 -30.12
CA THR A 426 16.59 10.26 -31.36
C THR A 426 17.35 8.95 -31.38
N THR A 427 16.67 7.85 -31.69
CA THR A 427 17.29 6.57 -32.01
C THR A 427 16.83 6.08 -33.38
N GLN A 428 17.66 5.24 -34.01
CA GLN A 428 17.40 4.67 -35.33
C GLN A 428 17.55 3.15 -35.26
N GLY A 429 16.93 2.47 -36.22
CA GLY A 429 16.89 1.02 -36.27
C GLY A 429 16.01 0.52 -37.41
N HIS A 430 15.58 -0.73 -37.32
CA HIS A 430 14.80 -1.43 -38.33
C HIS A 430 13.59 -2.15 -37.70
N ILE A 431 12.55 -2.33 -38.50
CA ILE A 431 11.40 -3.18 -38.16
C ILE A 431 11.83 -4.64 -38.28
N GLY A 432 11.77 -5.40 -37.18
CA GLY A 432 11.99 -6.85 -37.18
C GLY A 432 10.76 -7.60 -37.69
N ASP A 433 9.58 -7.28 -37.16
CA ASP A 433 8.32 -7.96 -37.51
C ASP A 433 7.10 -7.01 -37.40
N ILE A 434 6.00 -7.38 -38.05
CA ILE A 434 4.75 -6.61 -38.10
C ILE A 434 3.57 -7.54 -37.80
N LEU A 435 3.03 -7.41 -36.61
CA LEU A 435 1.88 -8.16 -36.12
C LEU A 435 0.60 -7.29 -36.22
N PRO A 436 -0.61 -7.88 -36.15
CA PRO A 436 -1.87 -7.14 -36.31
C PRO A 436 -2.06 -6.00 -35.31
N ASP A 437 -1.48 -6.14 -34.11
CA ASP A 437 -1.64 -5.27 -32.94
C ASP A 437 -0.35 -4.51 -32.55
N LYS A 438 0.83 -4.88 -33.09
CA LYS A 438 2.13 -4.32 -32.73
C LYS A 438 3.18 -4.40 -33.84
N ILE A 439 4.03 -3.38 -33.91
CA ILE A 439 5.24 -3.34 -34.74
C ILE A 439 6.43 -3.66 -33.83
N VAL A 440 7.30 -4.58 -34.24
CA VAL A 440 8.50 -4.99 -33.50
C VAL A 440 9.74 -4.37 -34.15
N TYR A 441 10.63 -3.74 -33.38
CA TYR A 441 11.81 -3.05 -33.91
C TYR A 441 13.00 -3.05 -32.93
N ASP A 442 14.21 -2.75 -33.43
CA ASP A 442 15.47 -2.83 -32.67
C ASP A 442 16.03 -1.49 -32.14
N ALA A 443 15.53 -0.34 -32.62
CA ALA A 443 15.95 0.99 -32.17
C ALA A 443 15.80 1.15 -30.64
N GLN A 444 16.87 1.59 -30.00
CA GLN A 444 16.96 1.66 -28.53
C GLN A 444 15.94 2.63 -27.93
N THR A 445 15.33 2.24 -26.82
CA THR A 445 14.46 3.06 -25.98
C THR A 445 14.38 2.43 -24.59
N THR A 446 13.65 3.05 -23.65
CA THR A 446 13.34 2.49 -22.32
C THR A 446 12.16 3.27 -21.71
N SER A 447 11.84 3.03 -20.43
CA SER A 447 10.85 3.79 -19.65
C SER A 447 10.97 5.30 -19.86
N GLY A 448 9.85 6.03 -19.92
CA GLY A 448 9.78 7.44 -20.33
C GLY A 448 9.70 7.65 -21.86
N GLY A 449 10.23 6.72 -22.65
CA GLY A 449 10.10 6.73 -24.12
C GLY A 449 8.71 6.34 -24.63
N SER A 450 7.88 5.68 -23.80
CA SER A 450 6.48 5.32 -24.10
C SER A 450 5.68 6.52 -24.60
N GLY A 451 4.86 6.32 -25.64
CA GLY A 451 4.09 7.34 -26.33
C GLY A 451 4.84 8.07 -27.45
N GLY A 452 6.14 7.78 -27.63
CA GLY A 452 6.97 8.40 -28.66
C GLY A 452 6.61 7.97 -30.10
N PRO A 453 6.66 8.89 -31.09
CA PRO A 453 6.37 8.57 -32.48
C PRO A 453 7.48 7.72 -33.13
N LEU A 454 7.08 6.59 -33.70
CA LEU A 454 7.91 5.75 -34.56
C LEU A 454 7.68 6.13 -36.03
N PHE A 455 8.67 6.73 -36.67
CA PHE A 455 8.64 7.18 -38.07
C PHE A 455 9.17 6.14 -39.04
N ASN A 456 8.60 6.10 -40.24
CA ASN A 456 9.19 5.42 -41.40
C ASN A 456 10.10 6.35 -42.22
N ASN A 457 10.70 5.80 -43.28
CA ASN A 457 11.56 6.53 -44.22
C ASN A 457 10.87 7.63 -45.05
N GLU A 458 9.54 7.76 -45.00
CA GLU A 458 8.79 8.88 -45.60
C GLU A 458 8.62 10.07 -44.62
N GLY A 459 9.13 9.96 -43.39
CA GLY A 459 8.90 10.96 -42.34
C GLY A 459 7.47 10.99 -41.82
N LYS A 460 6.75 9.87 -41.91
CA LYS A 460 5.40 9.68 -41.37
C LYS A 460 5.43 8.70 -40.19
N VAL A 461 4.61 8.97 -39.17
CA VAL A 461 4.48 8.08 -38.01
C VAL A 461 3.69 6.83 -38.39
N ILE A 462 4.27 5.66 -38.14
CA ILE A 462 3.67 4.34 -38.38
C ILE A 462 3.26 3.64 -37.08
N GLY A 463 3.80 4.04 -35.94
CA GLY A 463 3.45 3.50 -34.63
C GLY A 463 3.72 4.45 -33.47
N ILE A 464 3.19 4.10 -32.31
CA ILE A 464 3.36 4.77 -31.01
C ILE A 464 4.15 3.81 -30.13
N ASN A 465 5.40 4.13 -29.81
CA ASN A 465 6.27 3.29 -28.95
C ASN A 465 5.59 2.99 -27.60
N PHE A 466 5.64 1.75 -27.13
CA PHE A 466 5.37 1.40 -25.74
C PHE A 466 6.52 0.53 -25.21
N ALA A 467 7.17 0.96 -24.13
CA ALA A 467 8.50 0.48 -23.79
C ALA A 467 8.53 -0.92 -23.13
N MET A 468 9.27 -1.83 -23.77
CA MET A 468 9.87 -3.10 -23.32
C MET A 468 9.15 -4.07 -22.35
N VAL A 469 9.19 -5.34 -22.74
CA VAL A 469 9.29 -6.48 -21.82
C VAL A 469 10.63 -6.41 -21.10
N ARG A 470 10.63 -6.34 -19.76
CA ARG A 470 11.84 -6.11 -18.94
C ARG A 470 12.90 -7.20 -19.08
N GLU A 471 12.53 -8.42 -19.50
CA GLU A 471 13.46 -9.54 -19.70
C GLU A 471 14.08 -9.64 -21.11
N PHE A 472 13.67 -8.84 -22.10
CA PHE A 472 14.15 -8.98 -23.49
C PHE A 472 14.64 -7.66 -24.11
N GLY A 473 15.87 -7.28 -23.81
CA GLY A 473 16.53 -6.08 -24.33
C GLY A 473 16.89 -6.08 -25.83
N GLY A 474 16.35 -7.03 -26.62
CA GLY A 474 16.61 -7.19 -28.05
C GLY A 474 15.46 -6.79 -28.98
N SER A 475 14.30 -6.37 -28.46
CA SER A 475 13.19 -5.87 -29.28
C SER A 475 12.25 -4.96 -28.51
N ASN A 476 11.85 -3.88 -29.17
CA ASN A 476 10.89 -2.89 -28.70
C ASN A 476 9.58 -3.01 -29.50
N PHE A 477 8.50 -2.46 -28.95
CA PHE A 477 7.16 -2.57 -29.51
C PHE A 477 6.53 -1.20 -29.72
N ALA A 478 5.75 -1.06 -30.79
CA ALA A 478 4.90 0.11 -31.01
C ALA A 478 3.48 -0.31 -31.38
N VAL A 479 2.49 0.38 -30.82
CA VAL A 479 1.09 0.24 -31.25
C VAL A 479 0.95 0.87 -32.64
N PRO A 480 0.35 0.20 -33.65
CA PRO A 480 0.16 0.76 -34.98
C PRO A 480 -0.61 2.08 -34.95
N VAL A 481 -0.15 3.08 -35.70
CA VAL A 481 -0.71 4.46 -35.68
C VAL A 481 -2.21 4.51 -36.01
N GLY A 482 -2.74 3.50 -36.71
CA GLY A 482 -4.16 3.37 -37.04
C GLY A 482 -5.11 3.39 -35.83
N TYR A 483 -4.65 2.93 -34.66
CA TYR A 483 -5.43 3.04 -33.42
C TYR A 483 -5.57 4.51 -33.00
N GLY A 484 -4.46 5.27 -32.93
CA GLY A 484 -4.48 6.71 -32.65
C GLY A 484 -5.27 7.53 -33.68
N LYS A 485 -5.11 7.22 -34.98
CA LYS A 485 -5.90 7.85 -36.06
C LYS A 485 -7.40 7.64 -35.92
N SER A 486 -7.83 6.53 -35.30
CA SER A 486 -9.25 6.25 -35.08
C SER A 486 -9.83 7.12 -33.96
N LEU A 487 -9.03 7.50 -32.96
CA LEU A 487 -9.42 8.45 -31.90
C LEU A 487 -9.48 9.90 -32.42
N LEU A 488 -8.55 10.30 -33.30
CA LEU A 488 -8.47 11.66 -33.84
C LEU A 488 -9.60 12.05 -34.81
N LYS A 489 -10.41 11.10 -35.24
CA LYS A 489 -11.64 11.41 -35.99
C LYS A 489 -12.59 12.19 -35.06
N PRO A 490 -13.36 13.18 -35.59
CA PRO A 490 -14.31 13.95 -34.80
C PRO A 490 -15.30 13.02 -34.09
#